data_AF-A0A836UE22-F1
#
_entry.id   AF-A0A836UE22-F1
#
_cell.length_a   1.000
_cell.length_b   1.000
_cell.length_c   1.000
_cell.angle_alpha   90.00
_cell.angle_beta   90.00
_cell.angle_gamma   90.00
#
_symmetry.space_group_name_H-M   'P 1'
#
loop_
_entity.id
_entity.type
_entity.pdbx_description
1 polymer ?
#
loop_
_entity_poly.entity_id
_entity_poly.type
_entity_poly.pdbx_seq_one_letter_code
_entity_poly.pdbx_strand_id
1 'polypeptide(L)'
;RGLDEITKIHRTTGEIIWRWGGSQTDITFVNDYPFTHQHTIRSLGNNRYLLYDNGNYSAQYTGTINISRAVEYELDTNLMEATKVWEFVHPDSLYTPSIGGVQRLPNGNTLVDFGNLQWLGIGSIVTEVDTNNQIVFQLEYANGGNLYRAQKFDWFFYTPILGCTDSLATNYNPLATINDSSCVYCNHTVIVSTTNVS
;
A
#
# COMPACT_ATOMS: atom_id res chain seq x y z
N ARG A 1 2.90 7.20 16.60
CA ARG A 1 4.38 7.20 16.57
C ARG A 1 4.97 7.59 17.91
N GLY A 2 4.98 8.87 18.33
CA GLY A 2 5.53 9.24 19.65
C GLY A 2 4.75 8.73 20.87
N LEU A 3 3.58 8.14 20.67
CA LEU A 3 2.79 7.45 21.70
C LEU A 3 2.93 5.92 21.63
N ASP A 4 3.61 5.39 20.60
CA ASP A 4 3.66 3.95 20.30
C ASP A 4 2.25 3.30 20.20
N GLU A 5 1.25 4.08 19.79
CA GLU A 5 -0.16 3.71 19.84
C GLU A 5 -0.83 3.79 18.45
N ILE A 6 -1.71 2.83 18.18
CA ILE A 6 -2.73 2.85 17.13
C ILE A 6 -4.09 3.04 17.81
N THR A 7 -4.83 4.08 17.40
CA THR A 7 -6.16 4.39 17.94
C THR A 7 -7.24 4.13 16.89
N LYS A 8 -8.28 3.40 17.25
CA LYS A 8 -9.51 3.31 16.44
C LYS A 8 -10.53 4.31 16.99
N ILE A 9 -11.00 5.20 16.12
CA ILE A 9 -11.92 6.28 16.48
C ILE A 9 -13.23 6.10 15.72
N HIS A 10 -14.34 6.29 16.41
CA HIS A 10 -15.66 6.25 15.82
C HIS A 10 -15.86 7.46 14.89
N ARG A 11 -16.18 7.21 13.62
CA ARG A 11 -16.15 8.23 12.55
C ARG A 11 -17.08 9.42 12.80
N THR A 12 -18.24 9.21 13.43
CA THR A 12 -19.26 10.25 13.60
C THR A 12 -19.24 10.90 14.98
N THR A 13 -18.95 10.13 16.04
CA THR A 13 -18.95 10.66 17.42
C THR A 13 -17.58 11.16 17.85
N GLY A 14 -16.49 10.70 17.21
CA GLY A 14 -15.13 11.01 17.63
C GLY A 14 -14.67 10.26 18.88
N GLU A 15 -15.51 9.36 19.41
CA GLU A 15 -15.16 8.54 20.57
C GLU A 15 -14.07 7.55 20.21
N ILE A 16 -13.16 7.33 21.15
CA ILE A 16 -12.13 6.30 21.04
C ILE A 16 -12.81 4.95 21.29
N ILE A 17 -12.72 4.07 20.30
CA ILE A 17 -13.25 2.70 20.38
C ILE A 17 -12.26 1.83 21.12
N TRP A 18 -10.98 1.92 20.75
CA TRP A 18 -9.88 1.28 21.47
C TRP A 18 -8.54 1.92 21.11
N ARG A 19 -7.57 1.69 21.99
CA ARG A 19 -6.15 1.97 21.82
C ARG A 19 -5.36 0.66 21.82
N TRP A 20 -4.40 0.58 20.94
CA TRP A 20 -3.52 -0.58 20.80
C TRP A 20 -2.08 -0.14 20.79
N GLY A 21 -1.30 -0.63 21.75
CA GLY A 21 0.08 -0.17 21.99
C GLY A 21 0.12 1.10 22.84
N GLY A 22 1.32 1.49 23.25
CA GLY A 22 1.56 2.66 24.08
C GLY A 22 1.11 2.49 25.54
N SER A 23 1.26 3.56 26.32
CA SER A 23 0.98 3.57 27.77
C SER A 23 -0.50 3.54 28.13
N GLN A 24 -1.40 3.78 27.17
CA GLN A 24 -2.84 3.77 27.34
C GLN A 24 -3.51 2.63 26.56
N THR A 25 -2.79 1.53 26.31
CA THR A 25 -3.32 0.40 25.54
C THR A 25 -4.54 -0.21 26.24
N ASP A 26 -5.62 -0.43 25.47
CA ASP A 26 -6.76 -1.24 25.88
C ASP A 26 -6.57 -2.70 25.46
N ILE A 27 -5.66 -2.96 24.51
CA ILE A 27 -5.42 -4.27 23.91
C ILE A 27 -4.12 -4.89 24.45
N THR A 28 -4.21 -6.14 24.89
CA THR A 28 -3.08 -6.92 25.42
C THR A 28 -2.39 -7.70 24.30
N PHE A 29 -1.05 -7.70 24.27
CA PHE A 29 -0.28 -8.56 23.36
C PHE A 29 -0.13 -9.96 23.96
N VAL A 30 -0.50 -11.01 23.21
CA VAL A 30 -0.57 -12.39 23.74
C VAL A 30 0.76 -13.13 23.62
N ASN A 31 1.39 -13.09 22.45
CA ASN A 31 2.57 -13.89 22.10
C ASN A 31 3.69 -13.04 21.48
N ASP A 32 3.74 -11.76 21.83
CA ASP A 32 4.70 -10.81 21.28
C ASP A 32 4.89 -9.61 22.22
N TYR A 33 5.89 -8.78 21.94
CA TYR A 33 6.08 -7.51 22.63
C TYR A 33 5.37 -6.35 21.89
N PRO A 34 5.07 -5.23 22.58
CA PRO A 34 4.47 -4.06 21.94
C PRO A 34 5.36 -3.45 20.85
N PHE A 35 4.79 -3.17 19.68
CA PHE A 35 5.49 -2.42 18.63
C PHE A 35 5.87 -1.01 19.10
N THR A 36 6.89 -0.42 18.48
CA THR A 36 7.38 0.91 18.84
C THR A 36 7.66 1.74 17.59
N HIS A 37 7.19 2.98 17.61
CA HIS A 37 7.35 4.00 16.57
C HIS A 37 6.79 3.56 15.21
N GLN A 38 5.77 2.71 15.24
CA GLN A 38 5.18 2.03 14.10
C GLN A 38 4.68 2.96 12.98
N HIS A 39 4.72 2.43 11.76
CA HIS A 39 4.21 3.04 10.54
C HIS A 39 3.28 2.09 9.79
N THR A 40 2.53 2.67 8.85
CA THR A 40 1.88 1.92 7.76
C THR A 40 0.95 0.81 8.24
N ILE A 41 0.15 1.07 9.28
CA ILE A 41 -0.93 0.17 9.63
C ILE A 41 -1.90 0.02 8.44
N ARG A 42 -2.22 -1.22 8.10
CA ARG A 42 -3.20 -1.60 7.07
C ARG A 42 -4.07 -2.71 7.60
N SER A 43 -5.38 -2.57 7.46
CA SER A 43 -6.28 -3.71 7.67
C SER A 43 -6.19 -4.66 6.47
N LEU A 44 -6.11 -5.95 6.75
CA LEU A 44 -6.16 -7.03 5.77
C LEU A 44 -7.53 -7.73 5.73
N GLY A 45 -8.53 -7.20 6.45
CA GLY A 45 -9.81 -7.87 6.71
C GLY A 45 -9.74 -8.86 7.87
N ASN A 46 -10.91 -9.35 8.32
CA ASN A 46 -11.04 -10.35 9.39
C ASN A 46 -10.24 -10.02 10.65
N ASN A 47 -10.30 -8.77 11.11
CA ASN A 47 -9.53 -8.26 12.26
C ASN A 47 -8.00 -8.46 12.18
N ARG A 48 -7.45 -8.72 10.99
CA ARG A 48 -6.01 -8.77 10.77
C ARG A 48 -5.46 -7.41 10.35
N TYR A 49 -4.34 -7.04 10.96
CA TYR A 49 -3.67 -5.77 10.74
C TYR A 49 -2.19 -6.01 10.52
N LEU A 50 -1.68 -5.46 9.43
CA LEU A 50 -0.26 -5.44 9.09
C LEU A 50 0.30 -4.06 9.39
N LEU A 51 1.46 -4.00 10.01
CA LEU A 51 2.15 -2.75 10.30
C LEU A 51 3.66 -2.93 10.20
N TYR A 52 4.34 -1.81 10.00
CA TYR A 52 5.80 -1.74 10.05
C TYR A 52 6.20 -1.24 11.43
N ASP A 53 6.87 -2.08 12.20
CA ASP A 53 7.38 -1.76 13.53
C ASP A 53 8.82 -1.31 13.39
N ASN A 54 9.09 -0.02 13.64
CA ASN A 54 10.44 0.50 13.57
C ASN A 54 11.32 -0.07 14.67
N GLY A 55 10.73 -0.48 15.80
CA GLY A 55 11.45 -1.18 16.86
C GLY A 55 12.43 -0.29 17.63
N ASN A 56 12.11 1.01 17.77
CA ASN A 56 12.98 1.96 18.47
C ASN A 56 13.26 1.58 19.94
N TYR A 57 12.40 0.77 20.56
CA TYR A 57 12.66 0.16 21.87
C TYR A 57 12.67 -1.37 21.85
N SER A 58 12.80 -2.02 20.68
CA SER A 58 12.73 -3.48 20.58
C SER A 58 13.82 -4.19 21.41
N ALA A 59 15.02 -3.59 21.51
CA ALA A 59 16.13 -4.10 22.31
C ALA A 59 15.77 -4.36 23.79
N GLN A 60 14.83 -3.59 24.34
CA GLN A 60 14.38 -3.74 25.73
C GLN A 60 13.60 -5.05 25.95
N TYR A 61 13.01 -5.60 24.88
CA TYR A 61 12.18 -6.79 24.92
C TYR A 61 12.91 -8.03 24.38
N THR A 62 13.78 -7.86 23.39
CA THR A 62 14.47 -8.97 22.72
C THR A 62 15.82 -9.31 23.36
N GLY A 63 16.42 -8.38 24.11
CA GLY A 63 17.79 -8.53 24.63
C GLY A 63 18.87 -8.44 23.54
N THR A 64 18.52 -7.97 22.34
CA THR A 64 19.43 -7.77 21.20
C THR A 64 19.55 -6.28 20.88
N ILE A 65 20.25 -5.93 19.80
CA ILE A 65 20.14 -4.58 19.22
C ILE A 65 18.70 -4.31 18.76
N ASN A 66 18.36 -3.02 18.61
CA ASN A 66 17.08 -2.64 17.99
C ASN A 66 16.98 -3.25 16.60
N ILE A 67 15.78 -3.68 16.22
CA ILE A 67 15.47 -4.29 14.93
C ILE A 67 14.14 -3.73 14.44
N SER A 68 14.04 -3.46 13.13
CA SER A 68 12.75 -3.17 12.50
C SER A 68 12.16 -4.45 11.92
N ARG A 69 10.83 -4.52 11.89
CA ARG A 69 10.11 -5.68 11.37
C ARG A 69 8.81 -5.29 10.68
N ALA A 70 8.41 -6.11 9.73
CA ALA A 70 7.02 -6.18 9.30
C ALA A 70 6.31 -7.18 10.22
N VAL A 71 5.14 -6.82 10.74
CA VAL A 71 4.41 -7.68 11.68
C VAL A 71 2.91 -7.63 11.43
N GLU A 72 2.28 -8.80 11.45
CA GLU A 72 0.84 -8.97 11.32
C GLU A 72 0.25 -9.48 12.64
N TYR A 73 -0.84 -8.85 13.07
CA TYR A 73 -1.61 -9.27 14.23
C TYR A 73 -3.06 -9.53 13.84
N GLU A 74 -3.66 -10.51 14.51
CA GLU A 74 -5.11 -10.68 14.58
C GLU A 74 -5.61 -10.12 15.91
N LEU A 75 -6.66 -9.32 15.86
CA LEU A 75 -7.29 -8.71 17.05
C LEU A 75 -8.59 -9.44 17.42
N ASP A 76 -8.67 -9.90 18.67
CA ASP A 76 -9.94 -10.25 19.31
C ASP A 76 -10.46 -9.02 20.06
N THR A 77 -11.51 -8.39 19.54
CA THR A 77 -12.12 -7.18 20.13
C THR A 77 -13.14 -7.47 21.22
N ASN A 78 -13.45 -8.74 21.51
CA ASN A 78 -14.25 -9.11 22.68
C ASN A 78 -13.34 -9.32 23.89
N LEU A 79 -12.22 -10.01 23.68
CA LEU A 79 -11.20 -10.23 24.72
C LEU A 79 -10.23 -9.06 24.87
N MET A 80 -10.17 -8.17 23.87
CA MET A 80 -9.20 -7.08 23.77
C MET A 80 -7.76 -7.60 23.76
N GLU A 81 -7.50 -8.54 22.85
CA GLU A 81 -6.21 -9.22 22.69
C GLU A 81 -5.68 -9.10 21.26
N ALA A 82 -4.35 -8.98 21.13
CA ALA A 82 -3.61 -8.99 19.89
C ALA A 82 -2.68 -10.21 19.85
N THR A 83 -2.92 -11.09 18.88
CA THR A 83 -2.07 -12.26 18.63
C THR A 83 -1.22 -12.00 17.39
N LYS A 84 0.10 -12.06 17.51
CA LYS A 84 1.01 -12.03 16.36
C LYS A 84 0.81 -13.33 15.58
N VAL A 85 0.45 -13.20 14.31
CA VAL A 85 0.22 -14.33 13.39
C VAL A 85 1.33 -14.48 12.34
N TRP A 86 2.11 -13.42 12.11
CA TRP A 86 3.22 -13.43 11.17
C TRP A 86 4.20 -12.30 11.48
N GLU A 87 5.49 -12.52 11.22
CA GLU A 87 6.50 -11.47 11.21
C GLU A 87 7.59 -11.73 10.17
N PHE A 88 8.26 -10.65 9.77
CA PHE A 88 9.51 -10.68 9.03
C PHE A 88 10.50 -9.67 9.63
N VAL A 89 11.65 -10.19 10.04
CA VAL A 89 12.85 -9.43 10.38
C VAL A 89 13.87 -9.69 9.27
N HIS A 90 14.50 -8.65 8.75
CA HIS A 90 15.53 -8.84 7.71
C HIS A 90 16.69 -9.70 8.25
N PRO A 91 17.27 -10.63 7.47
CA PRO A 91 18.38 -11.48 7.93
C PRO A 91 19.58 -10.70 8.49
N ASP A 92 19.85 -9.52 7.94
CA ASP A 92 20.90 -8.61 8.41
C ASP A 92 20.53 -7.82 9.68
N SER A 93 19.39 -8.13 10.31
CA SER A 93 18.88 -7.46 11.52
C SER A 93 18.77 -5.94 11.36
N LEU A 94 18.24 -5.50 10.22
CA LEU A 94 18.14 -4.09 9.87
C LEU A 94 17.30 -3.32 10.89
N TYR A 95 17.76 -2.13 11.24
CA TYR A 95 17.06 -1.19 12.10
C TYR A 95 16.90 0.16 11.42
N THR A 96 15.65 0.59 11.34
CA THR A 96 15.25 1.88 10.78
C THR A 96 14.54 2.70 11.85
N PRO A 97 15.17 3.75 12.43
CA PRO A 97 14.59 4.50 13.54
C PRO A 97 13.37 5.36 13.15
N SER A 98 13.12 5.49 11.85
CA SER A 98 12.05 6.30 11.29
C SER A 98 11.72 5.82 9.87
N ILE A 99 10.56 6.26 9.37
CA ILE A 99 10.06 6.01 8.01
C ILE A 99 10.02 4.51 7.65
N GLY A 100 9.75 4.20 6.40
CA GLY A 100 9.53 2.83 5.94
C GLY A 100 8.07 2.42 5.93
N GLY A 101 7.84 1.16 5.59
CA GLY A 101 6.49 0.67 5.41
C GLY A 101 6.42 -0.80 5.04
N VAL A 102 5.18 -1.23 4.89
CA VAL A 102 4.86 -2.62 4.57
C VAL A 102 3.58 -2.67 3.73
N GLN A 103 3.52 -3.63 2.80
CA GLN A 103 2.36 -3.88 1.97
C GLN A 103 2.24 -5.38 1.66
N ARG A 104 1.13 -6.00 2.09
CA ARG A 104 0.73 -7.33 1.57
C ARG A 104 0.28 -7.18 0.11
N LEU A 105 0.81 -8.02 -0.77
CA LEU A 105 0.54 -8.02 -2.20
C LEU A 105 -0.54 -9.05 -2.57
N PRO A 106 -1.23 -8.91 -3.72
CA PRO A 106 -2.29 -9.83 -4.14
C PRO A 106 -1.87 -11.29 -4.29
N ASN A 107 -0.60 -11.55 -4.60
CA ASN A 107 -0.03 -12.90 -4.70
C ASN A 107 0.33 -13.54 -3.35
N GLY A 108 0.09 -12.85 -2.23
CA GLY A 108 0.43 -13.30 -0.88
C GLY A 108 1.80 -12.86 -0.39
N ASN A 109 2.68 -12.37 -1.27
CA ASN A 109 3.98 -11.82 -0.89
C ASN A 109 3.82 -10.54 -0.08
N THR A 110 4.87 -10.14 0.63
CA THR A 110 4.89 -8.89 1.39
C THR A 110 6.05 -8.03 0.94
N LEU A 111 5.76 -6.80 0.51
CA LEU A 111 6.76 -5.77 0.30
C LEU A 111 7.07 -5.08 1.63
N VAL A 112 8.34 -4.94 1.97
CA VAL A 112 8.85 -4.29 3.18
C VAL A 112 9.85 -3.22 2.77
N ASP A 113 9.67 -2.01 3.28
CA ASP A 113 10.52 -0.86 3.00
C ASP A 113 11.25 -0.44 4.28
N PHE A 114 12.56 -0.69 4.28
CA PHE A 114 13.51 -0.26 5.30
C PHE A 114 14.02 1.14 4.94
N GLY A 115 13.21 2.15 5.29
CA GLY A 115 13.33 3.49 4.71
C GLY A 115 14.50 4.36 5.21
N ASN A 116 15.06 4.14 6.39
CA ASN A 116 16.19 4.93 6.92
C ASN A 116 17.25 4.04 7.56
N LEU A 117 18.32 3.76 6.81
CA LEU A 117 19.44 2.91 7.24
C LEU A 117 20.75 3.69 7.41
N GLN A 118 20.66 5.02 7.61
CA GLN A 118 21.86 5.88 7.66
C GLN A 118 22.77 5.55 8.85
N TRP A 119 22.24 4.98 9.93
CA TRP A 119 23.04 4.53 11.07
C TRP A 119 23.95 3.35 10.74
N LEU A 120 23.60 2.58 9.71
CA LEU A 120 24.42 1.50 9.17
C LEU A 120 25.32 1.97 8.01
N GLY A 121 25.27 3.26 7.65
CA GLY A 121 26.06 3.82 6.55
C GLY A 121 25.65 3.30 5.16
N ILE A 122 24.40 2.88 4.99
CA ILE A 122 23.84 2.38 3.73
C ILE A 122 22.54 3.12 3.36
N GLY A 123 22.13 3.00 2.10
CA GLY A 123 20.84 3.52 1.63
C GLY A 123 19.67 2.63 2.04
N SER A 124 18.45 3.11 1.85
CA SER A 124 17.22 2.34 2.07
C SER A 124 17.21 1.03 1.29
N ILE A 125 16.54 0.04 1.86
CA ILE A 125 16.35 -1.28 1.24
C ILE A 125 14.86 -1.53 1.09
N VAL A 126 14.43 -1.95 -0.09
CA VAL A 126 13.07 -2.44 -0.34
C VAL A 126 13.15 -3.93 -0.65
N THR A 127 12.49 -4.75 0.14
CA THR A 127 12.52 -6.20 0.05
C THR A 127 11.12 -6.72 -0.23
N GLU A 128 10.97 -7.69 -1.13
CA GLU A 128 9.75 -8.50 -1.24
C GLU A 128 10.04 -9.90 -0.70
N VAL A 129 9.16 -10.39 0.16
CA VAL A 129 9.24 -11.74 0.74
C VAL A 129 8.04 -12.58 0.35
N ASP A 130 8.27 -13.85 0.10
CA ASP A 130 7.19 -14.83 -0.12
C ASP A 130 6.51 -15.23 1.21
N THR A 131 5.52 -16.11 1.12
CA THR A 131 4.76 -16.60 2.30
C THR A 131 5.59 -17.48 3.24
N ASN A 132 6.79 -17.90 2.83
CA ASN A 132 7.74 -18.67 3.65
C ASN A 132 8.88 -17.79 4.17
N ASN A 133 8.70 -16.46 4.14
CA ASN A 133 9.69 -15.46 4.55
C ASN A 133 11.00 -15.50 3.73
N GLN A 134 10.97 -16.02 2.51
CA GLN A 134 12.12 -15.98 1.62
C GLN A 134 12.13 -14.69 0.82
N ILE A 135 13.27 -14.01 0.77
CA ILE A 135 13.46 -12.82 -0.04
C ILE A 135 13.43 -13.23 -1.52
N VAL A 136 12.47 -12.70 -2.27
CA VAL A 136 12.31 -12.95 -3.71
C VAL A 136 12.70 -11.74 -4.57
N PHE A 137 12.82 -10.57 -3.96
CA PHE A 137 13.32 -9.36 -4.60
C PHE A 137 13.93 -8.42 -3.55
N GLN A 138 15.00 -7.73 -3.95
CA GLN A 138 15.64 -6.69 -3.15
C GLN A 138 16.11 -5.54 -4.04
N LEU A 139 15.84 -4.32 -3.61
CA LEU A 139 16.33 -3.09 -4.20
C LEU A 139 17.05 -2.28 -3.12
N GLU A 140 18.28 -1.87 -3.43
CA GLU A 140 19.15 -1.16 -2.50
C GLU A 140 19.49 0.23 -3.05
N TYR A 141 19.29 1.26 -2.23
CA TYR A 141 19.72 2.61 -2.55
C TYR A 141 21.20 2.79 -2.25
N ALA A 142 21.83 3.71 -2.98
CA ALA A 142 23.15 4.20 -2.60
C ALA A 142 23.12 4.84 -1.19
N ASN A 143 24.25 4.78 -0.48
CA ASN A 143 24.41 5.42 0.83
C ASN A 143 23.94 6.89 0.80
N GLY A 144 23.23 7.32 1.84
CA GLY A 144 22.58 8.63 1.92
C GLY A 144 21.17 8.70 1.31
N GLY A 145 20.76 7.69 0.53
CA GLY A 145 19.41 7.60 -0.01
C GLY A 145 18.41 7.16 1.05
N ASN A 146 17.48 8.05 1.43
CA ASN A 146 16.33 7.71 2.28
C ASN A 146 15.07 7.56 1.43
N LEU A 147 14.25 6.58 1.76
CA LEU A 147 12.98 6.30 1.12
C LEU A 147 11.86 6.40 2.16
N TYR A 148 10.96 7.36 1.97
CA TYR A 148 9.87 7.57 2.92
C TYR A 148 8.89 6.38 2.96
N ARG A 149 8.54 5.87 1.77
CA ARG A 149 7.63 4.75 1.57
C ARG A 149 7.82 4.13 0.18
N ALA A 150 7.77 2.81 0.09
CA ALA A 150 7.57 2.06 -1.16
C ALA A 150 6.17 1.45 -1.24
N GLN A 151 5.63 1.36 -2.46
CA GLN A 151 4.43 0.57 -2.76
C GLN A 151 4.59 -0.12 -4.10
N LYS A 152 4.01 -1.31 -4.25
CA LYS A 152 3.98 -2.09 -5.49
C LYS A 152 2.54 -2.32 -5.93
N PHE A 153 2.28 -2.04 -7.19
CA PHE A 153 0.98 -2.22 -7.84
C PHE A 153 1.20 -2.67 -9.28
N ASP A 154 0.22 -3.38 -9.83
CA ASP A 154 0.21 -3.66 -11.25
C ASP A 154 0.05 -2.35 -12.01
N TRP A 155 0.93 -2.15 -12.99
CA TRP A 155 0.88 -0.97 -13.83
C TRP A 155 -0.01 -1.26 -15.04
N PHE A 156 -1.20 -0.65 -15.08
CA PHE A 156 -2.10 -0.72 -16.23
C PHE A 156 -1.90 0.52 -17.12
N PHE A 157 -1.27 0.36 -18.27
CA PHE A 157 -1.38 1.37 -19.31
C PHE A 157 -2.77 1.26 -19.93
N TYR A 158 -3.60 2.28 -19.72
CA TYR A 158 -4.66 2.55 -20.69
C TYR A 158 -4.01 3.19 -21.91
N THR A 159 -3.79 2.43 -22.96
CA THR A 159 -3.43 3.01 -24.26
C THR A 159 -4.69 3.64 -24.83
N PRO A 160 -4.80 4.99 -24.88
CA PRO A 160 -5.98 5.60 -25.47
C PRO A 160 -6.04 5.22 -26.93
N ILE A 161 -7.17 4.65 -27.35
CA ILE A 161 -7.45 4.43 -28.76
C ILE A 161 -8.00 5.76 -29.29
N LEU A 162 -7.24 6.39 -30.17
CA LEU A 162 -7.64 7.61 -30.87
C LEU A 162 -8.55 7.26 -32.04
N GLY A 163 -9.61 8.05 -32.23
CA GLY A 163 -10.49 7.95 -33.39
C GLY A 163 -11.80 8.69 -33.16
N CYS A 164 -12.66 8.70 -34.19
CA CYS A 164 -13.96 9.35 -34.06
C CYS A 164 -14.88 8.59 -33.09
N THR A 165 -15.37 9.28 -32.05
CA THR A 165 -16.29 8.72 -31.05
C THR A 165 -17.77 9.02 -31.34
N ASP A 166 -18.07 9.78 -32.39
CA ASP A 166 -19.44 10.13 -32.78
C ASP A 166 -20.05 9.03 -33.66
N SER A 167 -21.10 8.37 -33.19
CA SER A 167 -21.81 7.31 -33.92
C SER A 167 -22.49 7.75 -35.21
N LEU A 168 -22.65 9.06 -35.42
CA LEU A 168 -23.21 9.65 -36.64
C LEU A 168 -22.15 9.89 -37.72
N ALA A 169 -20.86 9.80 -37.37
CA ALA A 169 -19.77 9.93 -38.33
C ALA A 169 -19.58 8.64 -39.12
N THR A 170 -19.19 8.78 -40.38
CA THR A 170 -18.93 7.65 -41.30
C THR A 170 -17.70 6.84 -40.91
N ASN A 171 -16.78 7.43 -40.17
CA ASN A 171 -15.59 6.78 -39.63
C ASN A 171 -15.66 6.60 -38.10
N TYR A 172 -16.87 6.50 -37.54
CA TYR A 172 -17.07 6.13 -36.15
C TYR A 172 -16.26 4.87 -35.80
N ASN A 173 -15.45 4.95 -34.74
CA ASN A 173 -14.69 3.84 -34.20
C ASN A 173 -15.24 3.48 -32.80
N PRO A 174 -15.94 2.34 -32.64
CA PRO A 174 -16.50 1.95 -31.34
C PRO A 174 -15.42 1.58 -30.31
N LEU A 175 -14.17 1.36 -30.74
CA LEU A 175 -13.03 1.14 -29.87
C LEU A 175 -12.33 2.46 -29.50
N ALA A 176 -12.66 3.59 -30.15
CA ALA A 176 -12.04 4.87 -29.81
C ALA A 176 -12.50 5.34 -28.43
N THR A 177 -11.52 5.67 -27.62
CA THR A 177 -11.71 6.09 -26.22
C THR A 177 -11.46 7.58 -26.03
N ILE A 178 -10.81 8.21 -27.01
CA ILE A 178 -10.56 9.65 -27.07
C ILE A 178 -10.87 10.10 -28.49
N ASN A 179 -11.73 11.10 -28.61
CA ASN A 179 -12.02 11.74 -29.89
C ASN A 179 -10.79 12.51 -30.38
N ASP A 180 -10.25 12.12 -31.54
CA ASP A 180 -9.09 12.75 -32.16
C ASP A 180 -9.47 13.81 -33.21
N SER A 181 -10.75 14.20 -33.26
CA SER A 181 -11.30 15.15 -34.23
C SER A 181 -11.22 14.67 -35.69
N SER A 182 -11.04 13.37 -35.92
CA SER A 182 -11.04 12.78 -37.28
C SER A 182 -12.43 12.54 -37.86
N CYS A 183 -13.53 12.82 -37.13
CA CYS A 183 -14.90 12.51 -37.56
C CYS A 183 -15.25 13.08 -38.94
N VAL A 184 -15.66 12.21 -39.85
CA VAL A 184 -16.13 12.53 -41.20
C VAL A 184 -17.64 12.34 -41.25
N TYR A 185 -18.37 13.33 -41.76
CA TYR A 185 -19.82 13.26 -41.94
C TYR A 185 -20.15 13.30 -43.43
N CYS A 186 -20.98 12.37 -43.90
CA CYS A 186 -21.55 12.48 -45.23
C CYS A 186 -22.53 13.65 -45.24
N ASN A 187 -22.17 14.75 -45.93
CA ASN A 187 -23.17 15.71 -46.36
C ASN A 187 -24.07 15.01 -47.38
N HIS A 188 -25.26 14.59 -46.97
CA HIS A 188 -26.32 14.25 -47.89
C HIS A 188 -26.72 15.52 -48.65
N THR A 189 -26.14 15.74 -49.83
CA THR A 189 -26.72 16.68 -50.78
C THR A 189 -28.00 16.06 -51.31
N VAL A 190 -29.13 16.44 -50.72
CA VAL A 190 -30.45 16.05 -51.24
C VAL A 190 -30.69 16.82 -52.54
N ILE A 191 -30.52 16.16 -53.69
CA ILE A 191 -30.96 16.71 -54.97
C ILE A 191 -32.46 16.43 -55.07
N VAL A 192 -33.28 17.45 -54.84
CA VAL A 192 -34.71 17.40 -55.14
C VAL A 192 -34.88 17.65 -56.63
N SER A 193 -35.15 16.61 -57.41
CA SER A 193 -35.60 16.77 -58.80
C SER A 193 -37.12 16.93 -58.81
N THR A 194 -37.60 18.15 -59.06
CA THR A 194 -39.01 18.38 -59.39
C THR A 194 -39.23 18.05 -60.87
N THR A 195 -39.99 16.99 -61.14
CA THR A 195 -40.54 16.76 -62.48
C THR A 195 -41.81 17.56 -62.59
N ASN A 196 -41.78 18.65 -63.37
CA ASN A 196 -43.01 19.32 -63.78
C ASN A 196 -43.72 18.41 -64.78
N VAL A 197 -44.82 17.83 -64.34
CA VAL A 197 -45.75 17.12 -65.23
C VAL A 197 -46.55 18.20 -65.96
N SER A 198 -46.31 18.35 -67.26
CA SER A 198 -47.09 19.20 -68.18
C SER A 198 -48.40 18.54 -68.56
#